data_AF-B8JAH3-F1
#
_entry.id   AF-B8JAH3-F1
#
_cell.length_a   1.000
_cell.length_b   1.000
_cell.length_c   1.000
_cell.angle_alpha   90.00
_cell.angle_beta   90.00
_cell.angle_gamma   90.00
#
_symmetry.space_group_name_H-M   'P 1'
#
loop_
_entity.id
_entity.type
_entity.pdbx_description
1 polymer ?
#
loop_
_entity_poly.entity_id
_entity_poly.type
_entity_poly.pdbx_seq_one_letter_code
_entity_poly.pdbx_strand_id
1 'polypeptide(L)'
;MAAPAPLLALALALAAGGPGGAPPVPVAPSRQGTLDARREAIAQELLRIGGALQREIEAGDVGAVLARVPAEGLRCAGQVVPRARVERDLRESSRWLHQTLFGAPEGAGGGAPASLRAFLARAKEVAVMVSFRRDPRAGPVGRPCLEFRARDLVNPAPPFCFEKQGKRWWLTESLYPCG
;
A
#
# COMPACT_ATOMS: atom_id res chain seq x y z
N MET A 1 -48.04 -52.09 -3.69
CA MET A 1 -48.02 -52.36 -5.14
C MET A 1 -46.58 -52.20 -5.63
N ALA A 2 -46.14 -53.13 -6.47
CA ALA A 2 -44.75 -53.37 -6.86
C ALA A 2 -44.14 -52.30 -7.80
N ALA A 3 -42.81 -52.21 -7.81
CA ALA A 3 -41.98 -51.40 -8.72
C ALA A 3 -42.07 -51.91 -10.18
N PRO A 4 -41.60 -51.14 -11.20
CA PRO A 4 -40.15 -51.05 -11.47
C PRO A 4 -39.65 -49.70 -12.04
N ALA A 5 -38.34 -49.46 -11.93
CA ALA A 5 -37.59 -48.52 -12.76
C ALA A 5 -37.27 -49.14 -14.14
N PRO A 6 -36.97 -48.30 -15.16
CA PRO A 6 -35.92 -48.67 -16.10
C PRO A 6 -34.88 -47.57 -16.36
N LEU A 7 -33.69 -48.08 -16.69
CA LEU A 7 -32.45 -47.46 -17.12
C LEU A 7 -32.50 -46.90 -18.57
N LEU A 8 -31.44 -46.16 -18.92
CA LEU A 8 -30.94 -45.80 -20.28
C LEU A 8 -31.55 -44.52 -20.90
N ALA A 9 -30.80 -43.62 -21.55
CA ALA A 9 -29.54 -43.82 -22.27
C ALA A 9 -28.62 -42.58 -22.20
N LEU A 10 -27.35 -42.82 -21.88
CA LEU A 10 -26.22 -41.96 -22.24
C LEU A 10 -26.09 -41.96 -23.78
N ALA A 11 -26.18 -40.79 -24.41
CA ALA A 11 -25.73 -40.63 -25.79
C ALA A 11 -24.22 -40.37 -25.79
N LEU A 12 -23.43 -41.44 -25.95
CA LEU A 12 -22.06 -41.34 -26.44
C LEU A 12 -22.11 -40.99 -27.93
N ALA A 13 -21.59 -39.82 -28.30
CA ALA A 13 -21.14 -39.57 -29.66
C ALA A 13 -19.61 -39.79 -29.69
N LEU A 14 -19.19 -40.93 -30.24
CA LEU A 14 -17.80 -41.25 -30.52
C LEU A 14 -17.55 -41.21 -32.02
N ALA A 15 -16.40 -40.58 -32.33
CA ALA A 15 -15.49 -40.86 -33.44
C ALA A 15 -15.68 -40.10 -34.76
N ALA A 16 -14.75 -39.16 -34.99
CA ALA A 16 -13.96 -39.14 -36.22
C ALA A 16 -12.49 -38.96 -35.83
N GLY A 17 -11.64 -39.87 -36.30
CA GLY A 17 -10.25 -40.02 -35.89
C GLY A 17 -9.31 -38.93 -36.42
N GLY A 18 -8.30 -38.63 -35.61
CA GLY A 18 -7.10 -37.87 -35.93
C GLY A 18 -6.07 -38.10 -34.82
N PRO A 19 -4.76 -38.11 -35.09
CA PRO A 19 -3.76 -38.46 -34.09
C PRO A 19 -3.74 -37.42 -32.96
N GLY A 20 -4.35 -37.79 -31.83
CA GLY A 20 -3.81 -37.59 -30.49
C GLY A 20 -3.54 -36.15 -30.02
N GLY A 21 -4.37 -35.17 -30.37
CA GLY A 21 -4.38 -33.88 -29.67
C GLY A 21 -5.29 -33.98 -28.45
N ALA A 22 -4.72 -34.17 -27.26
CA ALA A 22 -5.47 -33.98 -26.01
C ALA A 22 -6.17 -32.61 -26.04
N PRO A 23 -7.42 -32.48 -25.56
CA PRO A 23 -8.07 -31.18 -25.49
C PRO A 23 -7.14 -30.23 -24.72
N PRO A 24 -6.95 -28.97 -25.17
CA PRO A 24 -6.06 -28.05 -24.49
C PRO A 24 -6.52 -27.91 -23.05
N VAL A 25 -5.72 -28.45 -22.12
CA VAL A 25 -5.99 -28.34 -20.70
C VAL A 25 -5.87 -26.85 -20.37
N PRO A 26 -6.91 -26.21 -19.82
CA PRO A 26 -6.80 -24.82 -19.41
C PRO A 26 -5.69 -24.71 -18.38
N VAL A 27 -4.57 -24.11 -18.77
CA VAL A 27 -3.43 -23.89 -17.88
C VAL A 27 -3.86 -22.84 -16.86
N ALA A 28 -4.06 -23.26 -15.62
CA ALA A 28 -4.31 -22.34 -14.53
C ALA A 28 -3.11 -21.35 -14.42
N PRO A 29 -3.37 -20.05 -14.23
CA PRO A 29 -2.29 -19.07 -14.16
C PRO A 29 -1.32 -19.42 -13.03
N SER A 30 -0.03 -19.22 -13.27
CA SER A 30 1.00 -19.51 -12.27
C SER A 30 0.75 -18.67 -11.01
N ARG A 31 1.03 -19.25 -9.82
CA ARG A 31 0.90 -18.53 -8.55
C ARG A 31 1.67 -17.21 -8.55
N GLN A 32 2.82 -17.17 -9.23
CA GLN A 32 3.62 -15.97 -9.38
C GLN A 32 2.93 -14.90 -10.22
N GLY A 33 2.35 -15.26 -11.37
CA GLY A 33 1.57 -14.32 -12.19
C GLY A 33 0.36 -13.72 -11.44
N THR A 34 -0.29 -14.52 -10.58
CA THR A 34 -1.40 -14.00 -9.74
C THR A 34 -0.93 -13.05 -8.63
N LEU A 35 0.27 -13.26 -8.08
CA LEU A 35 0.84 -12.38 -7.05
C LEU A 35 1.30 -11.06 -7.64
N ASP A 36 1.90 -11.07 -8.82
CA ASP A 36 2.35 -9.86 -9.51
C ASP A 36 1.15 -9.00 -9.94
N ALA A 37 0.11 -9.62 -10.49
CA ALA A 37 -1.15 -8.92 -10.79
C ALA A 37 -1.79 -8.30 -9.54
N ARG A 38 -1.74 -9.00 -8.40
CA ARG A 38 -2.26 -8.48 -7.12
C ARG A 38 -1.41 -7.32 -6.60
N ARG A 39 -0.09 -7.38 -6.70
CA ARG A 39 0.81 -6.28 -6.33
C ARG A 39 0.59 -5.07 -7.22
N GLU A 40 0.43 -5.26 -8.52
CA GLU A 40 0.14 -4.19 -9.46
C GLU A 40 -1.18 -3.46 -9.11
N ALA A 41 -2.25 -4.22 -8.86
CA ALA A 41 -3.53 -3.63 -8.44
C ALA A 41 -3.40 -2.82 -7.13
N ILE A 42 -2.66 -3.34 -6.14
CA ILE A 42 -2.40 -2.64 -4.88
C ILE A 42 -1.56 -1.37 -5.14
N ALA A 43 -0.55 -1.44 -6.00
CA ALA A 43 0.29 -0.31 -6.34
C ALA A 43 -0.52 0.82 -6.98
N GLN A 44 -1.42 0.50 -7.92
CA GLN A 44 -2.30 1.49 -8.54
C GLN A 44 -3.23 2.16 -7.52
N GLU A 45 -3.83 1.41 -6.59
CA GLU A 45 -4.62 1.98 -5.51
C GLU A 45 -3.78 2.90 -4.60
N LEU A 46 -2.57 2.46 -4.22
CA LEU A 46 -1.68 3.25 -3.37
C LEU A 46 -1.12 4.48 -4.08
N LEU A 47 -0.89 4.46 -5.39
CA LEU A 47 -0.47 5.65 -6.14
C LEU A 47 -1.54 6.74 -6.08
N ARG A 48 -2.83 6.39 -6.16
CA ARG A 48 -3.93 7.36 -5.96
C ARG A 48 -3.93 7.91 -4.54
N ILE A 49 -3.69 7.07 -3.54
CA ILE A 49 -3.56 7.49 -2.14
C ILE A 49 -2.35 8.40 -1.95
N GLY A 50 -1.22 8.10 -2.58
CA GLY A 50 0.01 8.89 -2.56
C GLY A 50 -0.20 10.29 -3.12
N GLY A 51 -0.86 10.40 -4.27
CA GLY A 51 -1.19 11.71 -4.83
C GLY A 51 -2.13 12.53 -3.92
N ALA A 52 -3.06 11.88 -3.21
CA ALA A 52 -3.88 12.57 -2.21
C ALA A 52 -3.05 13.01 -1.00
N LEU A 53 -2.22 12.11 -0.47
CA LEU A 53 -1.36 12.38 0.68
C LEU A 53 -0.35 13.49 0.39
N GLN A 54 0.21 13.53 -0.81
CA GLN A 54 1.10 14.61 -1.26
C GLN A 54 0.42 15.97 -1.13
N ARG A 55 -0.78 16.12 -1.70
CA ARG A 55 -1.55 17.37 -1.65
C ARG A 55 -1.92 17.76 -0.22
N GLU A 56 -2.30 16.79 0.60
CA GLU A 56 -2.61 17.01 2.02
C GLU A 56 -1.39 17.51 2.80
N ILE A 57 -0.20 16.96 2.52
CA ILE A 57 1.05 17.39 3.15
C ILE A 57 1.49 18.78 2.68
N GLU A 58 1.40 19.05 1.38
CA GLU A 58 1.67 20.37 0.79
C GLU A 58 0.76 21.46 1.40
N ALA A 59 -0.52 21.11 1.61
CA ALA A 59 -1.53 21.98 2.23
C ALA A 59 -1.39 22.10 3.76
N GLY A 60 -0.60 21.24 4.42
CA GLY A 60 -0.50 21.20 5.88
C GLY A 60 -1.75 20.62 6.57
N ASP A 61 -2.52 19.77 5.88
CA ASP A 61 -3.76 19.20 6.39
C ASP A 61 -3.50 18.01 7.34
N VAL A 62 -3.27 18.35 8.61
CA VAL A 62 -3.12 17.38 9.71
C VAL A 62 -4.32 16.45 9.83
N GLY A 63 -5.54 16.98 9.62
CA GLY A 63 -6.78 16.22 9.78
C GLY A 63 -6.87 15.08 8.76
N ALA A 64 -6.51 15.35 7.51
CA ALA A 64 -6.53 14.36 6.44
C ALA A 64 -5.48 13.26 6.63
N VAL A 65 -4.28 13.59 7.11
CA VAL A 65 -3.26 12.58 7.47
C VAL A 65 -3.74 11.74 8.64
N LEU A 66 -4.26 12.36 9.70
CA LEU A 66 -4.77 11.68 10.89
C LEU A 66 -5.99 10.81 10.57
N ALA A 67 -6.80 11.16 9.58
CA ALA A 67 -7.94 10.35 9.15
C ALA A 67 -7.52 8.96 8.66
N ARG A 68 -6.26 8.77 8.23
CA ARG A 68 -5.70 7.48 7.76
C ARG A 68 -5.02 6.68 8.86
N VAL A 69 -4.87 7.24 10.05
CA VAL A 69 -4.37 6.51 11.22
C VAL A 69 -5.51 5.61 11.74
N PRO A 70 -5.26 4.35 12.13
CA PRO A 70 -6.25 3.50 12.78
C PRO A 70 -6.75 4.06 14.11
N ALA A 71 -7.81 3.48 14.67
CA ALA A 71 -8.32 3.88 15.98
C ALA A 71 -7.34 3.48 17.10
N GLU A 72 -6.75 2.29 16.97
CA GLU A 72 -5.74 1.72 17.86
C GLU A 72 -4.40 2.47 17.83
N GLY A 73 -4.09 3.16 16.72
CA GLY A 73 -2.85 3.89 16.52
C GLY A 73 -1.90 3.23 15.51
N LEU A 74 -0.61 3.55 15.60
CA LEU A 74 0.42 3.10 14.66
C LEU A 74 1.38 2.11 15.30
N ARG A 75 1.80 1.08 14.56
CA ARG A 75 2.75 0.07 15.05
C ARG A 75 4.18 0.60 14.95
N CYS A 76 4.96 0.48 16.02
CA CYS A 76 6.33 0.98 16.14
C CYS A 76 7.19 -0.08 16.83
N ALA A 77 8.06 -0.79 16.10
CA ALA A 77 8.99 -1.78 16.66
C ALA A 77 8.35 -2.79 17.66
N GLY A 78 7.19 -3.37 17.31
CA GLY A 78 6.47 -4.31 18.18
C GLY A 78 5.59 -3.67 19.26
N GLN A 79 5.62 -2.34 19.39
CA GLN A 79 4.71 -1.54 20.23
C GLN A 79 3.64 -0.85 19.38
N VAL A 80 2.64 -0.27 20.05
CA VAL A 80 1.62 0.59 19.42
C VAL A 80 1.73 2.00 19.99
N VAL A 81 1.92 2.98 19.12
CA VAL A 81 1.80 4.41 19.43
C VAL A 81 0.31 4.77 19.35
N PRO A 82 -0.35 5.10 20.47
CA PRO A 82 -1.79 5.34 20.47
C PRO A 82 -2.19 6.49 19.55
N ARG A 83 -3.36 6.40 18.91
CA ARG A 83 -3.89 7.43 18.01
C ARG A 83 -3.86 8.83 18.63
N ALA A 84 -4.23 8.97 19.90
CA ALA A 84 -4.22 10.25 20.61
C ALA A 84 -2.82 10.89 20.69
N ARG A 85 -1.77 10.06 20.82
CA ARG A 85 -0.38 10.53 20.78
C ARG A 85 0.00 10.95 19.37
N VAL A 86 -0.37 10.18 18.35
CA VAL A 86 -0.12 10.53 16.94
C VAL A 86 -0.81 11.85 16.58
N GLU A 87 -2.06 12.01 16.97
CA GLU A 87 -2.82 13.24 16.78
C GLU A 87 -2.13 14.45 17.43
N ARG A 88 -1.76 14.34 18.70
CA ARG A 88 -1.05 15.40 19.41
C ARG A 88 0.26 15.74 18.70
N ASP A 89 1.05 14.73 18.36
CA ASP A 89 2.36 14.92 17.74
C ASP A 89 2.28 15.45 16.30
N LEU A 90 1.16 15.23 15.60
CA LEU A 90 0.86 15.85 14.30
C LEU A 90 0.35 17.30 14.43
N ARG A 91 -0.37 17.65 15.49
CA ARG A 91 -0.96 18.98 15.69
C ARG A 91 0.03 19.99 16.29
N GLU A 92 0.87 19.55 17.22
CA GLU A 92 1.82 20.42 17.91
C GLU A 92 3.06 20.67 17.06
N SER A 93 3.28 21.92 16.64
CA SER A 93 4.37 22.28 15.75
C SER A 93 5.76 22.03 16.32
N SER A 94 5.94 22.01 17.64
CA SER A 94 7.22 21.70 18.29
C SER A 94 7.57 20.20 18.28
N ARG A 95 6.63 19.32 17.90
CA ARG A 95 6.84 17.88 17.93
C ARG A 95 7.56 17.41 16.68
N TRP A 96 8.38 16.39 16.88
CA TRP A 96 9.17 15.78 15.82
C TRP A 96 8.30 15.35 14.62
N LEU A 97 7.15 14.71 14.85
CA LEU A 97 6.31 14.21 13.75
C LEU A 97 5.73 15.35 12.90
N HIS A 98 5.25 16.43 13.53
CA HIS A 98 4.83 17.63 12.82
C HIS A 98 5.99 18.23 12.02
N GLN A 99 7.16 18.38 12.64
CA GLN A 99 8.34 18.94 11.96
C GLN A 99 8.76 18.09 10.76
N THR A 100 8.79 16.76 10.90
CA THR A 100 9.15 15.83 9.83
C THR A 100 8.17 15.90 8.65
N LEU A 101 6.88 16.05 8.88
CA LEU A 101 5.89 16.07 7.79
C LEU A 101 5.61 17.47 7.24
N PHE A 102 5.39 18.43 8.12
CA PHE A 102 4.83 19.75 7.81
C PHE A 102 5.76 20.92 8.17
N GLY A 103 6.92 20.64 8.75
CA GLY A 103 7.91 21.66 9.12
C GLY A 103 8.18 22.64 7.99
N ALA A 104 8.48 23.88 8.35
CA ALA A 104 8.63 24.95 7.37
C ALA A 104 9.71 24.59 6.32
N PRO A 105 9.50 24.93 5.04
CA PRO A 105 10.58 24.89 4.06
C PRO A 105 11.67 25.85 4.53
N GLU A 106 12.84 25.31 4.91
CA GLU A 106 13.99 26.16 5.19
C GLU A 106 14.40 26.88 3.90
N GLY A 107 14.55 28.21 3.99
CA GLY A 107 14.83 29.05 2.83
C GLY A 107 16.19 28.71 2.22
N ALA A 108 16.23 28.60 0.88
CA ALA A 108 17.34 28.58 -0.10
C ALA A 108 18.75 28.03 0.27
N GLY A 109 18.96 27.46 1.45
CA GLY A 109 20.20 26.84 1.88
C GLY A 109 20.32 25.47 1.22
N GLY A 110 21.49 25.16 0.67
CA GLY A 110 21.77 23.89 -0.03
C GLY A 110 21.68 22.62 0.82
N GLY A 111 21.20 22.68 2.06
CA GLY A 111 21.01 21.52 2.95
C GLY A 111 19.87 20.59 2.52
N ALA A 112 19.82 19.40 3.12
CA ALA A 112 18.71 18.47 2.94
C ALA A 112 17.40 19.08 3.48
N PRO A 113 16.24 18.83 2.85
CA PRO A 113 14.97 19.38 3.31
C PRO A 113 14.67 18.89 4.74
N ALA A 114 14.28 19.82 5.62
CA ALA A 114 14.00 19.53 7.03
C ALA A 114 12.66 18.77 7.23
N SER A 115 11.77 18.81 6.24
CA SER A 115 10.45 18.18 6.29
C SER A 115 10.03 17.63 4.93
N LEU A 116 9.04 16.74 4.91
CA LEU A 116 8.46 16.22 3.68
C LEU A 116 7.74 17.32 2.88
N ARG A 117 7.04 18.23 3.55
CA ARG A 117 6.44 19.40 2.89
C ARG A 117 7.50 20.27 2.20
N ALA A 118 8.65 20.49 2.85
CA ALA A 118 9.77 21.22 2.28
C ALA A 118 10.38 20.48 1.08
N PHE A 119 10.53 19.16 1.20
CA PHE A 119 10.99 18.29 0.13
C PHE A 119 10.07 18.41 -1.10
N LEU A 120 8.75 18.31 -0.91
CA LEU A 120 7.76 18.37 -1.99
C LEU A 120 7.74 19.76 -2.66
N ALA A 121 7.88 20.83 -1.87
CA ALA A 121 7.93 22.19 -2.40
C ALA A 121 9.22 22.50 -3.20
N ARG A 122 10.34 21.88 -2.83
CA ARG A 122 11.66 22.11 -3.47
C ARG A 122 11.91 21.19 -4.67
N ALA A 123 11.32 20.00 -4.68
CA ALA A 123 11.52 19.03 -5.74
C ALA A 123 10.96 19.55 -7.07
N LYS A 124 11.79 19.53 -8.12
CA LYS A 124 11.33 19.84 -9.49
C LYS A 124 10.35 18.79 -10.01
N GLU A 125 10.62 17.53 -9.67
CA GLU A 125 9.80 16.39 -10.02
C GLU A 125 9.81 15.41 -8.85
N VAL A 126 8.61 14.98 -8.44
CA VAL A 126 8.42 14.00 -7.36
C VAL A 126 7.84 12.72 -7.98
N ALA A 127 8.59 11.63 -7.88
CA ALA A 127 8.11 10.29 -8.16
C ALA A 127 7.51 9.68 -6.89
N VAL A 128 6.32 9.08 -7.02
CA VAL A 128 5.72 8.27 -5.96
C VAL A 128 6.08 6.82 -6.23
N MET A 129 6.81 6.19 -5.31
CA MET A 129 7.20 4.80 -5.41
C MET A 129 6.41 3.94 -4.43
N VAL A 130 5.96 2.77 -4.91
CA VAL A 130 5.36 1.73 -4.07
C VAL A 130 6.34 0.56 -3.97
N SER A 131 6.63 0.14 -2.75
CA SER A 131 7.45 -1.05 -2.45
C SER A 131 6.65 -2.02 -1.59
N PHE A 132 7.03 -3.29 -1.61
CA PHE A 132 6.40 -4.33 -0.80
C PHE A 132 7.43 -4.88 0.20
N ARG A 133 7.30 -4.47 1.46
CA ARG A 133 8.18 -4.96 2.54
C ARG A 133 7.74 -6.35 2.99
N ARG A 134 8.71 -7.19 3.33
CA ARG A 134 8.40 -8.52 3.88
C ARG A 134 7.70 -8.35 5.22
N ASP A 135 6.49 -8.89 5.33
CA ASP A 135 5.69 -8.85 6.53
C ASP A 135 4.92 -10.17 6.67
N PRO A 136 5.17 -10.95 7.73
CA PRO A 136 4.45 -12.20 7.97
C PRO A 136 2.92 -12.05 8.01
N ARG A 137 2.40 -10.88 8.43
CA ARG A 137 0.96 -10.63 8.55
C ARG A 137 0.29 -10.33 7.21
N ALA A 138 1.02 -9.71 6.28
CA ALA A 138 0.54 -9.42 4.92
C ALA A 138 0.66 -10.62 3.97
N GLY A 139 1.22 -11.73 4.44
CA GLY A 139 1.42 -12.94 3.65
C GLY A 139 2.35 -12.72 2.45
N PRO A 140 2.20 -13.48 1.35
CA PRO A 140 3.15 -13.51 0.24
C PRO A 140 3.20 -12.20 -0.57
N VAL A 141 2.16 -11.36 -0.50
CA VAL A 141 2.14 -10.06 -1.17
C VAL A 141 3.18 -9.12 -0.54
N GLY A 142 3.36 -9.21 0.78
CA GLY A 142 4.11 -8.23 1.56
C GLY A 142 3.29 -6.99 1.89
N ARG A 143 3.82 -6.15 2.77
CA ARG A 143 3.20 -4.91 3.20
C ARG A 143 3.53 -3.79 2.21
N PRO A 144 2.53 -3.16 1.58
CA PRO A 144 2.80 -2.10 0.62
C PRO A 144 3.14 -0.80 1.36
N CYS A 145 4.23 -0.15 0.93
CA CYS A 145 4.74 1.08 1.48
C CYS A 145 4.99 2.10 0.37
N LEU A 146 4.71 3.36 0.67
CA LEU A 146 4.80 4.48 -0.25
C LEU A 146 5.93 5.41 0.15
N GLU A 147 6.75 5.79 -0.83
CA GLU A 147 7.85 6.74 -0.66
C GLU A 147 7.77 7.82 -1.73
N PHE A 148 8.00 9.07 -1.34
CA PHE A 148 8.24 10.16 -2.27
C PHE A 148 9.73 10.21 -2.60
N ARG A 149 10.07 10.30 -3.88
CA ARG A 149 11.46 10.38 -4.33
C ARG A 149 11.64 11.50 -5.34
N ALA A 150 12.79 12.15 -5.28
CA ALA A 150 13.21 13.15 -6.24
C ALA A 150 14.69 12.90 -6.51
N ARG A 151 15.14 13.09 -7.75
CA ARG A 151 16.51 12.72 -8.16
C ARG A 151 17.60 13.45 -7.38
N ASP A 152 17.32 14.70 -6.99
CA ASP A 152 18.31 15.62 -6.43
C ASP A 152 18.12 15.88 -4.92
N LEU A 153 17.19 15.17 -4.26
CA LEU A 153 16.84 15.42 -2.86
C LEU A 153 16.70 14.12 -2.08
N VAL A 154 17.14 14.16 -0.83
CA VAL A 154 16.91 13.09 0.14
C VAL A 154 15.56 13.32 0.81
N ASN A 155 14.70 12.30 0.81
CA ASN A 155 13.41 12.36 1.51
C ASN A 155 13.64 12.23 3.04
N PRO A 156 13.20 13.19 3.85
CA PRO A 156 13.44 13.18 5.30
C PRO A 156 12.43 12.32 6.07
N ALA A 157 11.32 11.91 5.44
CA ALA A 157 10.26 11.15 6.08
C ALA A 157 10.42 9.62 5.88
N PRO A 158 10.04 8.81 6.87
CA PRO A 158 9.96 7.37 6.68
C PRO A 158 8.84 7.02 5.67
N PRO A 159 8.89 5.81 5.07
CA PRO A 159 7.86 5.35 4.16
C PRO A 159 6.48 5.23 4.82
N PHE A 160 5.43 5.56 4.08
CA PHE A 160 4.05 5.37 4.53
C PHE A 160 3.62 3.94 4.23
N CYS A 161 3.64 3.07 5.23
CA CYS A 161 3.24 1.66 5.08
C CYS A 161 1.76 1.44 5.43
N PHE A 162 1.06 0.71 4.56
CA PHE A 162 -0.39 0.54 4.65
C PHE A 162 -0.83 -0.92 4.83
N GLU A 163 -2.02 -1.10 5.38
CA GLU A 163 -2.76 -2.37 5.43
C GLU A 163 -4.21 -2.09 5.05
N LYS A 164 -4.81 -3.04 4.32
CA LYS A 164 -6.21 -2.96 3.91
C LYS A 164 -7.05 -3.62 5.00
N GLN A 165 -7.83 -2.83 5.72
CA GLN A 165 -8.83 -3.33 6.67
C GLN A 165 -10.22 -3.09 6.06
N GLY A 166 -10.92 -4.17 5.74
CA GLY A 166 -12.16 -4.09 4.95
C GLY A 166 -11.90 -3.47 3.58
N LYS A 167 -12.60 -2.36 3.28
CA LYS A 167 -12.48 -1.64 2.00
C LYS A 167 -11.48 -0.48 2.03
N ARG A 168 -10.86 -0.21 3.17
CA ARG A 168 -10.05 1.00 3.39
C ARG A 168 -8.59 0.68 3.67
N TRP A 169 -7.71 1.50 3.13
CA TRP A 169 -6.29 1.50 3.45
C TRP A 169 -6.01 2.39 4.66
N TRP A 170 -5.28 1.84 5.62
CA TRP A 170 -4.88 2.53 6.84
C TRP A 170 -3.36 2.55 6.95
N LEU A 171 -2.82 3.60 7.55
CA LEU A 171 -1.41 3.63 7.96
C LEU A 171 -1.18 2.61 9.06
N THR A 172 -0.07 1.89 8.99
CA THR A 172 0.16 0.73 9.87
C THR A 172 1.43 0.81 10.64
N GLU A 173 2.49 1.28 10.00
CA GLU A 173 3.74 1.54 10.67
C GLU A 173 3.81 3.00 11.01
N SER A 174 4.42 3.18 12.17
CA SER A 174 4.75 4.43 12.77
C SER A 174 5.47 5.31 11.77
N LEU A 175 5.00 6.55 11.65
CA LEU A 175 5.70 7.62 10.96
C LEU A 175 6.93 8.10 11.74
N TYR A 176 7.33 7.36 12.80
CA TYR A 176 8.42 7.67 13.70
C TYR A 176 9.60 6.73 13.43
N PRO A 177 10.84 7.15 13.75
CA PRO A 177 12.00 6.27 13.75
C PRO A 177 11.84 5.23 14.87
N CYS A 178 11.43 4.04 14.49
CA CYS A 178 11.11 2.95 15.41
C CYS A 178 12.12 1.83 15.27
N GLY A 179 13.27 1.96 15.94
CA GLY A 179 14.31 0.93 16.00
C GLY A 179 15.18 0.86 14.76
#